data_AF-A0A963EKA3-F1
#
_entry.id   AF-A0A963EKA3-F1
#
_cell.length_a   1.000
_cell.length_b   1.000
_cell.length_c   1.000
_cell.angle_alpha   90.00
_cell.angle_beta   90.00
_cell.angle_gamma   90.00
#
_symmetry.space_group_name_H-M   'P 1'
#
loop_
_entity.id
_entity.type
_entity.pdbx_description
1 polymer ?
#
loop_
_entity_poly.entity_id
_entity_poly.type
_entity_poly.pdbx_seq_one_letter_code
_entity_poly.pdbx_strand_id
1 'polypeptide(L)'
;MTHVILVVEDIKDWSAYYPAKHLMTAQEYLQSTTSFPAGRIQVINLCRNYRYLSPGYYCSLLAEARGHRVLPSVRTVNDLS
;
A
#
# COMPACT_ATOMS: atom_id res chain seq x y z
N MET A 1 6.48 17.22 5.88
CA MET A 1 6.03 16.87 4.51
C MET A 1 5.44 15.46 4.54
N THR A 2 4.42 15.17 3.74
CA THR A 2 3.82 13.83 3.68
C THR A 2 4.26 13.13 2.40
N HIS A 3 4.78 11.91 2.52
CA HIS A 3 5.18 11.06 1.41
C HIS A 3 4.04 10.10 1.08
N VAL A 4 3.51 10.17 -0.13
CA VAL A 4 2.44 9.27 -0.60
C VAL A 4 3.06 8.12 -1.37
N ILE A 5 2.67 6.90 -1.05
CA ILE A 5 3.06 5.66 -1.72
C ILE A 5 1.81 5.00 -2.28
N LEU A 6 1.83 4.68 -3.56
CA LEU A 6 0.79 3.94 -4.25
C LEU A 6 1.20 2.47 -4.28
N VAL A 7 0.35 1.60 -3.75
CA VAL A 7 0.55 0.14 -3.78
C VAL A 7 -0.47 -0.46 -4.72
N VAL A 8 0.00 -1.18 -5.75
CA VAL A 8 -0.85 -1.89 -6.72
C VAL A 8 -0.53 -3.38 -6.72
N GLU A 9 -1.45 -4.23 -7.18
CA GLU A 9 -1.17 -5.67 -7.27
C GLU A 9 -0.34 -6.00 -8.52
N ASP A 10 -0.65 -5.37 -9.65
CA ASP A 10 0.12 -5.45 -10.90
C ASP A 10 0.42 -4.03 -11.41
N ILE A 11 1.67 -3.76 -11.78
CA ILE A 11 2.10 -2.47 -12.34
C ILE A 11 1.34 -2.11 -13.63
N LYS A 12 0.87 -3.12 -14.38
CA LYS A 12 0.10 -2.95 -15.62
C LYS A 12 -1.22 -2.23 -15.38
N ASP A 13 -1.80 -2.37 -14.20
CA ASP A 13 -3.03 -1.67 -13.80
C ASP A 13 -2.84 -0.15 -13.80
N TRP A 14 -1.60 0.32 -13.71
CA TRP A 14 -1.21 1.73 -13.71
C TRP A 14 -0.61 2.22 -15.03
N SER A 15 -0.55 1.36 -16.06
CA SER A 15 0.18 1.63 -17.31
C SER A 15 -0.19 2.94 -18.00
N ALA A 16 -1.45 3.36 -17.96
CA ALA A 16 -1.93 4.61 -18.56
C ALA A 16 -1.38 5.89 -17.90
N TYR A 17 -0.84 5.80 -16.68
CA TYR A 17 -0.38 6.93 -15.87
C TYR A 17 1.12 6.84 -15.52
N TYR A 18 1.88 6.07 -16.29
CA TYR A 18 3.31 5.89 -16.10
C TYR A 18 4.12 7.06 -16.73
N PRO A 19 5.23 7.52 -16.12
CA PRO A 19 5.82 7.09 -14.85
C PRO A 19 5.21 7.78 -13.62
N ALA A 20 4.97 7.01 -12.56
CA ALA A 20 4.56 7.53 -11.25
C ALA A 20 5.74 7.46 -10.27
N LYS A 21 6.03 8.58 -9.59
CA LYS A 21 7.23 8.74 -8.73
C LYS A 21 7.25 7.88 -7.46
N HIS A 22 6.10 7.34 -7.04
CA HIS A 22 5.95 6.59 -5.78
C HIS A 22 4.99 5.40 -5.93
N LEU A 23 5.15 4.65 -7.02
CA LEU A 23 4.38 3.45 -7.29
C LEU A 23 5.23 2.21 -6.96
N MET A 24 4.62 1.24 -6.29
CA MET A 24 5.21 -0.07 -6.03
C MET A 24 4.13 -1.15 -6.05
N THR A 25 4.56 -2.38 -6.30
CA THR A 25 3.71 -3.54 -6.20
C THR A 25 3.48 -3.94 -4.74
N ALA A 26 2.39 -4.67 -4.47
CA ALA A 26 2.12 -5.26 -3.17
C ALA A 26 3.28 -6.14 -2.69
N GLN A 27 3.85 -6.94 -3.61
CA GLN A 27 5.00 -7.78 -3.30
C GLN A 27 6.21 -6.95 -2.87
N GLU A 28 6.56 -5.89 -3.61
CA GLU A 28 7.67 -5.00 -3.26
C GLU A 28 7.44 -4.32 -1.90
N TYR A 29 6.22 -3.85 -1.62
CA TYR A 29 5.91 -3.21 -0.34
C TYR A 29 6.02 -4.17 0.86
N LEU A 30 5.59 -5.42 0.67
CA LEU A 30 5.67 -6.48 1.68
C LEU A 30 7.12 -6.92 1.92
N GLN A 31 7.92 -7.02 0.86
CA GLN A 31 9.32 -7.44 0.93
C GLN A 31 10.27 -6.30 1.28
N SER A 32 9.83 -5.03 1.25
CA SER A 32 10.71 -3.90 1.50
C SER A 32 11.29 -3.97 2.91
N THR A 33 12.60 -4.14 3.01
CA THR A 33 13.37 -3.97 4.25
C THR A 33 13.78 -2.50 4.47
N THR A 34 13.43 -1.62 3.52
CA THR A 34 13.98 -0.28 3.35
C THR A 34 13.45 0.75 4.34
N SER A 35 14.37 1.61 4.79
CA SER A 35 14.11 2.84 5.53
C SER A 35 13.39 3.83 4.61
N PHE A 36 12.11 4.08 4.89
CA PHE A 36 11.35 5.11 4.20
C PHE A 36 11.88 6.51 4.56
N PRO A 37 11.73 7.52 3.68
CA PRO A 37 12.17 8.88 3.98
C PRO A 37 11.57 9.39 5.30
N ALA A 38 12.36 10.13 6.06
CA ALA A 38 11.93 10.70 7.32
C ALA A 38 10.72 11.62 7.10
N GLY A 39 9.62 11.35 7.80
CA GLY A 39 8.38 12.11 7.66
C GLY A 39 7.13 11.24 7.78
N ARG A 40 5.97 11.85 7.56
CA ARG A 40 4.70 11.11 7.59
C ARG A 40 4.51 10.38 6.28
N ILE A 41 4.27 9.07 6.35
CA ILE A 41 4.02 8.24 5.18
C ILE A 41 2.53 7.96 5.08
N GLN A 42 1.99 8.14 3.89
CA GLN A 42 0.63 7.78 3.53
C GLN A 42 0.67 6.71 2.45
N VAL A 43 0.09 5.55 2.73
CA VAL A 43 -0.05 4.45 1.79
C VAL A 43 -1.45 4.49 1.22
N ILE A 44 -1.57 4.56 -0.09
CA ILE A 44 -2.82 4.35 -0.81
C ILE A 44 -2.71 2.95 -1.41
N ASN A 45 -3.41 2.02 -0.76
CA ASN A 45 -3.51 0.65 -1.22
C ASN A 45 -4.58 0.62 -2.31
N LEU A 46 -4.20 0.20 -3.51
CA LEU A 46 -5.02 0.10 -4.71
C LEU A 46 -5.01 -1.34 -5.24
N CYS A 47 -4.72 -2.32 -4.38
CA CYS A 47 -4.86 -3.73 -4.70
C CYS A 47 -6.31 -4.04 -5.10
N ARG A 48 -6.48 -5.05 -5.97
CA ARG A 48 -7.78 -5.37 -6.58
C ARG A 48 -8.79 -5.92 -5.56
N ASN A 49 -8.29 -6.52 -4.47
CA ASN A 49 -9.10 -7.07 -3.41
C ASN A 49 -8.41 -6.92 -2.04
N TYR A 50 -9.22 -6.95 -0.98
CA TYR A 50 -8.80 -6.78 0.41
C TYR A 50 -9.25 -7.94 1.31
N ARG A 51 -9.68 -9.07 0.74
CA ARG A 51 -10.14 -10.22 1.53
C ARG A 51 -9.09 -10.65 2.55
N TYR A 52 -9.53 -11.24 3.65
CA TYR A 52 -8.63 -11.82 4.63
C TYR A 52 -7.57 -12.71 3.96
N LEU A 53 -6.30 -12.56 4.39
CA LEU A 53 -5.10 -13.21 3.81
C LEU A 53 -4.75 -12.83 2.36
N SER A 54 -5.42 -11.84 1.75
CA SER A 54 -5.02 -11.31 0.44
C SER A 54 -3.74 -10.45 0.53
N PRO A 55 -3.04 -10.22 -0.59
CA PRO A 55 -1.93 -9.27 -0.64
C PRO A 55 -2.34 -7.86 -0.20
N GLY A 56 -3.53 -7.40 -0.61
CA GLY A 56 -4.07 -6.10 -0.21
C GLY A 56 -4.29 -6.00 1.30
N TYR A 57 -4.84 -7.05 1.92
CA TYR A 57 -5.01 -7.14 3.37
C TYR A 57 -3.68 -7.02 4.12
N TYR A 58 -2.68 -7.80 3.70
CA TYR A 58 -1.35 -7.75 4.33
C TYR A 58 -0.63 -6.42 4.13
N CYS A 59 -0.83 -5.74 2.99
CA CYS A 59 -0.28 -4.40 2.79
C CYS A 59 -0.85 -3.39 3.79
N SER A 60 -2.17 -3.41 4.01
CA SER A 60 -2.80 -2.52 5.00
C SER A 60 -2.33 -2.84 6.43
N LEU A 61 -2.23 -4.12 6.81
CA LEU A 61 -1.67 -4.54 8.10
C LEU A 61 -0.23 -4.03 8.30
N LEU A 62 0.64 -4.29 7.34
CA LEU A 62 2.05 -3.94 7.44
C LEU A 62 2.26 -2.42 7.46
N ALA A 63 1.44 -1.67 6.71
CA ALA A 63 1.46 -0.23 6.75
C ALA A 63 1.10 0.31 8.15
N GLU A 64 0.05 -0.19 8.78
CA GLU A 64 -0.29 0.21 10.15
C GLU A 64 0.80 -0.19 11.16
N ALA A 65 1.36 -1.40 11.04
CA ALA A 65 2.46 -1.87 11.90
C ALA A 65 3.71 -0.99 11.78
N ARG A 66 3.96 -0.39 10.61
CA ARG A 66 5.04 0.58 10.37
C ARG A 66 4.68 2.00 10.83
N GLY A 67 3.49 2.23 11.36
CA GLY A 67 3.00 3.57 11.72
C GLY A 67 2.67 4.45 10.51
N HIS A 68 2.53 3.86 9.32
CA HIS A 68 2.09 4.58 8.13
C HIS A 68 0.57 4.79 8.18
N ARG A 69 0.11 5.91 7.65
CA ARG A 69 -1.33 6.12 7.44
C ARG A 69 -1.75 5.38 6.17
N VAL A 70 -2.53 4.33 6.27
CA VAL A 70 -3.00 3.57 5.09
C VAL A 70 -4.47 3.84 4.78
N LEU A 71 -4.81 3.83 3.49
CA LEU A 71 -6.16 3.88 2.97
C LEU A 71 -6.36 2.73 1.96
N PRO A 72 -7.36 1.84 2.14
CA PRO A 72 -8.20 1.70 3.33
C PRO A 72 -7.40 1.19 4.56
N SER A 73 -7.85 1.57 5.77
CA SER A 73 -7.32 1.04 7.03
C SER A 73 -7.60 -0.45 7.16
N VAL A 74 -6.81 -1.20 7.96
CA VAL A 74 -7.09 -2.64 8.17
C VAL A 74 -8.45 -2.84 8.83
N ARG A 75 -8.85 -1.93 9.73
CA ARG A 75 -10.17 -1.95 10.33
C ARG A 75 -11.26 -1.82 9.26
N THR A 76 -11.14 -0.84 8.37
CA THR A 76 -12.07 -0.66 7.24
C THR A 76 -12.11 -1.90 6.34
N VAL A 77 -10.96 -2.53 6.09
CA VAL A 77 -10.90 -3.77 5.33
C VAL A 77 -11.66 -4.90 6.02
N ASN A 78 -11.48 -5.07 7.34
CA ASN A 78 -12.18 -6.09 8.12
C ASN A 78 -13.69 -5.84 8.21
N ASP A 79 -14.11 -4.57 8.30
CA ASP A 79 -15.53 -4.20 8.38
C ASP A 79 -16.29 -4.43 7.06
N LEU A 80 -15.56 -4.54 5.92
CA LEU A 80 -16.12 -4.67 4.57
C LEU A 80 -15.85 -6.02 3.89
N SER A 81 -15.12 -6.93 4.55
CA SER A 81 -14.77 -8.27 4.03
C SER A 81 -15.79 -9.32 4.43
#